data_AF-A0A351YE54-F1
#
_entry.id   AF-A0A351YE54-F1
#
_cell.length_a   1.000
_cell.length_b   1.000
_cell.length_c   1.000
_cell.angle_alpha   90.00
_cell.angle_beta   90.00
_cell.angle_gamma   90.00
#
_symmetry.space_group_name_H-M   'P 1'
#
loop_
_entity.id
_entity.type
_entity.pdbx_description
1 polymer ?
#
loop_
_entity_poly.entity_id
_entity_poly.type
_entity_poly.pdbx_seq_one_letter_code
_entity_poly.pdbx_strand_id
1 'polypeptide(L)'
;DKYFCNFSLFQSLPDAWAIDQLFPIMPIQRLDERPDRSATLQDITCDSDGKIANFISTRNISNHLPVHSLKGKEPYYIGVFLVGAYQEILGDLHNLFGDTNAVHISVDGKGYSIDQLIDGETVAEVLDYVQYNPKKLVRTLETWVTKSVKAGKISLEEGKEFLSNYRSGLYGYTYLE
;
A
#
# COMPACT_ATOMS: atom_id res chain seq x y z
N ASP A 1 3.76 20.95 -1.65
CA ASP A 1 4.34 19.69 -2.19
C ASP A 1 3.29 18.61 -2.34
N LYS A 2 3.64 17.54 -3.04
CA LYS A 2 2.83 16.33 -3.26
C LYS A 2 3.60 15.14 -2.70
N TYR A 3 3.06 14.49 -1.68
CA TYR A 3 3.70 13.36 -1.00
C TYR A 3 2.93 12.09 -1.36
N PHE A 4 3.58 11.20 -2.10
CA PHE A 4 3.03 9.90 -2.47
C PHE A 4 3.25 8.91 -1.32
N CYS A 5 2.16 8.36 -0.82
CA CYS A 5 2.12 7.43 0.29
C CYS A 5 1.81 6.03 -0.27
N ASN A 6 2.54 5.02 0.19
CA ASN A 6 2.35 3.64 -0.25
C ASN A 6 1.11 3.01 0.43
N PHE A 7 -0.07 3.40 -0.04
CA PHE A 7 -1.37 2.88 0.37
C PHE A 7 -2.41 3.11 -0.74
N SER A 8 -3.64 2.66 -0.56
CA SER A 8 -4.78 2.98 -1.42
C SER A 8 -5.85 3.67 -0.58
N LEU A 9 -6.30 4.84 -1.02
CA LEU A 9 -7.35 5.61 -0.35
C LEU A 9 -8.66 4.82 -0.34
N PHE A 10 -8.98 4.16 -1.46
CA PHE A 10 -10.21 3.41 -1.65
C PHE A 10 -10.26 2.14 -0.80
N GLN A 11 -9.10 1.51 -0.57
CA GLN A 11 -8.99 0.31 0.27
C GLN A 11 -9.03 0.66 1.77
N SER A 12 -8.22 1.64 2.20
CA SER A 12 -8.02 1.88 3.64
C SER A 12 -8.84 3.03 4.21
N LEU A 13 -9.33 3.95 3.37
CA LEU A 13 -10.04 5.17 3.78
C LEU A 13 -11.26 5.48 2.88
N PRO A 14 -12.18 4.53 2.63
CA PRO A 14 -13.29 4.70 1.70
C PRO A 14 -14.18 5.91 2.03
N ASP A 15 -14.49 6.13 3.31
CA ASP A 15 -15.29 7.29 3.74
C ASP A 15 -14.63 8.66 3.45
N ALA A 16 -13.29 8.73 3.41
CA ALA A 16 -12.61 9.97 3.04
C ALA A 16 -12.90 10.34 1.58
N TRP A 17 -13.02 9.33 0.71
CA TRP A 17 -13.38 9.50 -0.70
C TRP A 17 -14.89 9.68 -0.89
N ALA A 18 -15.71 8.85 -0.24
CA ALA A 18 -17.14 8.78 -0.53
C ALA A 18 -17.96 9.94 0.07
N ILE A 19 -17.58 10.42 1.26
CA ILE A 19 -18.39 11.37 2.04
C ILE A 19 -17.55 12.52 2.65
N ASP A 20 -16.34 12.75 2.16
CA ASP A 20 -15.41 13.77 2.65
C ASP A 20 -15.10 13.65 4.16
N GLN A 21 -15.13 12.43 4.71
CA GLN A 21 -14.82 12.20 6.12
C GLN A 21 -13.38 12.63 6.43
N LEU A 22 -13.23 13.42 7.51
CA LEU A 22 -11.92 13.91 7.94
C LEU A 22 -11.31 12.95 8.96
N PHE A 23 -10.06 12.54 8.70
CA PHE A 23 -9.25 11.77 9.63
C PHE A 23 -8.12 12.63 10.19
N PRO A 24 -7.75 12.51 11.48
CA PRO A 24 -6.50 13.05 11.98
C PRO A 24 -5.33 12.35 11.29
N ILE A 25 -4.44 13.12 10.69
CA ILE A 25 -3.27 12.62 9.96
C ILE A 25 -2.05 13.41 10.40
N MET A 26 -0.96 12.72 10.72
CA MET A 26 0.31 13.36 11.07
C MET A 26 1.51 12.45 10.80
N PRO A 27 2.71 13.01 10.62
CA PRO A 27 3.94 12.22 10.70
C PRO A 27 4.00 11.51 12.06
N ILE A 28 4.54 10.30 12.11
CA ILE A 28 4.75 9.55 13.37
C ILE A 28 6.23 9.48 13.78
N GLN A 29 7.04 10.35 13.17
CA GLN A 29 8.47 10.45 13.38
C GLN A 29 8.89 11.92 13.32
N ARG A 30 10.06 12.24 13.89
CA ARG A 30 10.64 13.60 13.92
C ARG A 30 9.70 14.63 14.57
N LEU A 31 8.94 14.22 15.59
CA LEU A 31 7.93 15.07 16.25
C LEU A 31 8.53 16.22 17.09
N ASP A 32 9.82 16.14 17.37
CA ASP A 32 10.65 17.16 18.01
C ASP A 32 11.20 18.19 17.01
N GLU A 33 11.09 17.93 15.71
CA GLU A 33 11.46 18.86 14.65
C GLU A 33 10.24 19.69 14.22
N ARG A 34 10.45 20.96 13.85
CA ARG A 34 9.39 21.78 13.27
C ARG A 34 9.19 21.39 11.80
N PRO A 35 7.96 21.07 11.35
CA PRO A 35 7.67 20.87 9.92
C PRO A 35 8.04 22.10 9.08
N ASP A 36 8.73 21.89 7.97
CA ASP A 36 9.27 22.93 7.07
C ASP A 36 8.61 22.94 5.68
N ARG A 37 7.66 22.03 5.44
CA ARG A 37 6.89 21.93 4.19
C ARG A 37 5.39 21.88 4.46
N SER A 38 4.62 22.24 3.44
CA SER A 38 3.18 22.01 3.37
C SER A 38 2.89 21.08 2.20
N ALA A 39 2.23 19.96 2.45
CA ALA A 39 1.94 18.96 1.43
C ALA A 39 0.48 18.50 1.44
N THR A 40 -0.01 18.08 0.29
CA THR A 40 -1.15 17.17 0.20
C THR A 40 -0.63 15.74 0.10
N LEU A 41 -1.45 14.78 0.53
CA LEU A 41 -1.09 13.36 0.44
C LEU A 41 -1.77 12.75 -0.79
N GLN A 42 -1.04 11.94 -1.53
CA GLN A 42 -1.56 11.14 -2.64
C GLN A 42 -1.32 9.68 -2.32
N ASP A 43 -2.26 8.82 -2.68
CA ASP A 43 -2.03 7.40 -2.69
C ASP A 43 -1.25 6.98 -3.96
N ILE A 44 -1.02 5.68 -4.15
CA ILE A 44 -0.30 5.15 -5.32
C ILE A 44 -1.23 4.62 -6.42
N THR A 45 -2.53 4.90 -6.32
CA THR A 45 -3.47 4.55 -7.38
C THR A 45 -3.27 5.44 -8.61
N CYS A 46 -3.85 5.03 -9.73
CA CYS A 46 -3.82 5.82 -10.96
C CYS A 46 -4.96 6.85 -11.02
N ASP A 47 -5.85 6.85 -10.03
CA ASP A 47 -7.00 7.73 -9.97
C ASP A 47 -6.62 9.07 -9.31
N SER A 48 -7.07 10.17 -9.91
CA SER A 48 -6.84 11.51 -9.39
C SER A 48 -7.62 11.82 -8.10
N ASP A 49 -8.60 10.98 -7.76
CA ASP A 49 -9.35 11.02 -6.51
C ASP A 49 -8.62 10.32 -5.36
N GLY A 50 -7.57 9.55 -5.65
CA GLY A 50 -6.63 8.98 -4.67
C GLY A 50 -5.76 10.02 -3.96
N LYS A 51 -6.38 11.05 -3.37
CA LYS A 51 -5.70 12.16 -2.70
C LYS A 51 -6.45 12.60 -1.45
N ILE A 52 -5.68 12.98 -0.43
CA ILE A 52 -6.19 13.68 0.74
C ILE A 52 -5.75 15.13 0.65
N ALA A 53 -6.73 16.01 0.48
CA ALA A 53 -6.51 17.45 0.36
C ALA A 53 -7.07 18.25 1.53
N ASN A 54 -7.97 17.67 2.34
CA ASN A 54 -8.58 18.31 3.50
C ASN A 54 -8.04 17.68 4.79
N PHE A 55 -7.56 18.52 5.71
CA PHE A 55 -6.92 18.10 6.95
C PHE A 55 -7.50 18.84 8.15
N ILE A 56 -7.53 18.17 9.30
CA ILE A 56 -7.94 18.79 10.57
C ILE A 56 -6.87 19.80 11.01
N SER A 57 -7.29 21.01 11.37
CA SER A 57 -6.42 22.04 11.97
C SER A 57 -7.09 22.70 13.17
N THR A 58 -6.30 23.41 13.98
CA THR A 58 -6.68 23.97 15.29
C THR A 58 -7.87 24.94 15.27
N ARG A 59 -8.17 25.54 14.10
CA ARG A 59 -9.25 26.52 13.97
C ARG A 59 -10.28 26.17 12.90
N ASN A 60 -9.88 25.47 11.84
CA ASN A 60 -10.67 25.18 10.64
C ASN A 60 -10.10 23.95 9.92
N ILE A 61 -10.72 23.56 8.81
CA ILE A 61 -10.16 22.63 7.83
C ILE A 61 -8.99 23.31 7.11
N SER A 62 -7.87 22.60 6.95
CA SER A 62 -6.70 23.02 6.19
C SER A 62 -6.64 22.28 4.86
N ASN A 63 -6.20 22.95 3.80
CA ASN A 63 -6.02 22.34 2.48
C ASN A 63 -4.63 21.69 2.29
N HIS A 64 -3.84 21.63 3.37
CA HIS A 64 -2.51 21.03 3.39
C HIS A 64 -2.14 20.55 4.79
N LEU A 65 -1.22 19.58 4.85
CA LEU A 65 -0.62 19.06 6.06
C LEU A 65 0.80 19.64 6.23
N PRO A 66 1.14 20.23 7.39
CA PRO A 66 2.53 20.53 7.73
C PRO A 66 3.33 19.23 7.85
N VAL A 67 4.39 19.10 7.06
CA VAL A 67 5.26 17.91 7.04
C VAL A 67 6.73 18.32 6.99
N HIS A 68 7.62 17.38 7.28
CA HIS A 68 9.05 17.56 7.17
C HIS A 68 9.53 17.27 5.75
N SER A 69 10.56 17.97 5.29
CA SER A 69 11.30 17.61 4.08
C SER A 69 11.78 16.15 4.14
N LEU A 70 11.59 15.42 3.04
CA LEU A 70 12.11 14.07 2.85
C LEU A 70 13.64 14.09 2.72
N LYS A 71 14.32 13.13 3.36
CA LYS A 71 15.79 13.02 3.38
C LYS A 71 16.24 11.80 2.57
N GLY A 72 16.44 12.00 1.26
CA GLY A 72 16.95 10.93 0.38
C GLY A 72 16.05 9.69 0.38
N LYS A 73 16.63 8.54 0.81
CA LYS A 73 15.92 7.25 0.92
C LYS A 73 15.50 6.91 2.37
N GLU A 74 15.58 7.86 3.30
CA GLU A 74 15.13 7.62 4.68
C GLU A 74 13.61 7.39 4.69
N PRO A 75 13.12 6.34 5.38
CA PRO A 75 11.70 6.12 5.54
C PRO A 75 11.00 7.32 6.18
N TYR A 76 9.80 7.63 5.70
CA TYR A 76 8.98 8.72 6.23
C TYR A 76 7.54 8.27 6.43
N TYR A 77 7.21 7.92 7.67
CA TYR A 77 5.91 7.34 8.00
C TYR A 77 4.87 8.40 8.39
N ILE A 78 3.67 8.23 7.87
CA ILE A 78 2.47 8.98 8.20
C ILE A 78 1.51 8.05 8.90
N GLY A 79 0.93 8.51 10.01
CA GLY A 79 -0.17 7.84 10.70
C GLY A 79 -1.50 8.48 10.34
N VAL A 80 -2.51 7.65 10.09
CA VAL A 80 -3.92 8.04 9.97
C VAL A 80 -4.67 7.43 11.14
N PHE A 81 -5.40 8.27 11.88
CA PHE A 81 -6.01 7.87 13.14
C PHE A 81 -7.54 7.88 13.02
N LEU A 82 -8.21 7.24 14.00
CA LEU A 82 -9.67 7.14 14.06
C LEU A 82 -10.28 6.37 12.86
N VAL A 83 -9.56 5.39 12.33
CA VAL A 83 -9.97 4.55 11.20
C VAL A 83 -10.66 3.24 11.61
N GLY A 84 -10.88 3.01 12.90
CA GLY A 84 -11.34 1.71 13.43
C GLY A 84 -12.83 1.40 13.25
N ALA A 85 -13.61 2.28 12.62
CA ALA A 85 -15.03 2.07 12.37
C ALA A 85 -15.31 2.23 10.87
N TYR A 86 -16.10 1.33 10.30
CA TYR A 86 -16.49 1.26 8.88
C TYR A 86 -15.36 1.01 7.86
N GLN A 87 -14.18 1.61 8.04
CA GLN A 87 -13.14 1.65 7.00
C GLN A 87 -12.71 0.27 6.49
N GLU A 88 -12.45 -0.69 7.39
CA GLU A 88 -11.95 -2.02 7.02
C GLU A 88 -12.93 -2.80 6.15
N ILE A 89 -14.23 -2.76 6.45
CA ILE A 89 -15.24 -3.55 5.74
C ILE A 89 -15.77 -2.88 4.47
N LEU A 90 -15.61 -1.56 4.36
CA LEU A 90 -16.06 -0.77 3.20
C LEU A 90 -14.97 -0.60 2.13
N GLY A 91 -13.74 -1.04 2.41
CA GLY A 91 -12.62 -0.95 1.46
C GLY A 91 -12.90 -1.68 0.15
N ASP A 92 -12.40 -1.14 -0.95
CA ASP A 92 -12.47 -1.77 -2.27
C ASP A 92 -11.09 -2.06 -2.89
N LEU A 93 -11.09 -2.99 -3.84
CA LEU A 93 -9.91 -3.43 -4.58
C LEU A 93 -9.55 -2.50 -5.75
N HIS A 94 -9.62 -1.18 -5.58
CA HIS A 94 -9.25 -0.24 -6.64
C HIS A 94 -7.79 -0.50 -7.10
N ASN A 95 -7.59 -0.61 -8.42
CA ASN A 95 -6.32 -1.05 -9.02
C ASN A 95 -5.77 -2.39 -8.54
N LEU A 96 -6.62 -3.26 -7.97
CA LEU A 96 -6.22 -4.55 -7.41
C LEU A 96 -5.23 -4.41 -6.22
N PHE A 97 -5.24 -3.29 -5.52
CA PHE A 97 -4.63 -3.22 -4.20
C PHE A 97 -5.54 -3.94 -3.21
N GLY A 98 -5.01 -4.99 -2.58
CA GLY A 98 -5.75 -5.83 -1.65
C GLY A 98 -5.67 -5.35 -0.21
N ASP A 99 -6.20 -6.15 0.70
CA ASP A 99 -6.18 -5.85 2.14
C ASP A 99 -4.74 -5.60 2.64
N THR A 100 -4.62 -4.66 3.57
CA THR A 100 -3.33 -4.33 4.19
C THR A 100 -2.98 -5.27 5.34
N ASN A 101 -1.68 -5.42 5.63
CA ASN A 101 -1.26 -6.07 6.87
C ASN A 101 -1.92 -5.43 8.11
N ALA A 102 -2.46 -6.25 9.01
CA ALA A 102 -3.04 -5.82 10.27
C ALA A 102 -2.32 -6.48 11.46
N VAL A 103 -2.14 -5.73 12.55
CA VAL A 103 -1.40 -6.19 13.74
C VAL A 103 -2.18 -5.85 14.99
N HIS A 104 -2.42 -6.85 15.83
CA HIS A 104 -2.98 -6.66 17.17
C HIS A 104 -1.86 -6.50 18.19
N ILE A 105 -1.88 -5.38 18.92
CA ILE A 105 -0.85 -5.02 19.89
C ILE A 105 -1.50 -4.86 21.26
N SER A 106 -1.01 -5.60 22.25
CA SER A 106 -1.31 -5.36 23.66
C SER A 106 -0.20 -4.56 24.32
N VAL A 107 -0.57 -3.68 25.25
CA VAL A 107 0.37 -2.86 26.01
C VAL A 107 0.11 -3.07 27.50
N ASP A 108 1.17 -3.32 28.26
CA ASP A 108 1.13 -3.49 29.71
C ASP A 108 2.20 -2.62 30.40
N GLY A 109 2.33 -2.74 31.73
CA GLY A 109 3.30 -1.97 32.50
C GLY A 109 4.77 -2.31 32.23
N LYS A 110 5.07 -3.31 31.41
CA LYS A 110 6.43 -3.77 31.06
C LYS A 110 6.80 -3.48 29.60
N GLY A 111 5.82 -3.18 28.74
CA GLY A 111 6.06 -2.87 27.34
C GLY A 111 4.85 -3.19 26.47
N TYR A 112 5.12 -3.67 25.25
CA TYR A 112 4.09 -4.10 24.32
C TYR A 112 4.38 -5.51 23.79
N SER A 113 3.33 -6.24 23.40
CA SER A 113 3.40 -7.51 22.69
C SER A 113 2.62 -7.42 21.38
N ILE A 114 3.11 -8.13 20.36
CA ILE A 114 2.36 -8.39 19.13
C ILE A 114 1.64 -9.71 19.34
N ASP A 115 0.31 -9.65 19.49
CA ASP A 115 -0.49 -10.82 19.81
C ASP A 115 -0.92 -11.57 18.54
N GLN A 116 -1.15 -10.83 17.46
CA GLN A 116 -1.57 -11.37 16.18
C GLN A 116 -1.02 -10.53 15.03
N LEU A 117 -0.56 -11.22 13.98
CA LEU A 117 -0.24 -10.66 12.68
C LEU A 117 -1.21 -11.27 11.67
N ILE A 118 -1.89 -10.43 10.90
CA ILE A 118 -2.73 -10.81 9.78
C ILE A 118 -2.04 -10.25 8.55
N ASP A 119 -1.56 -11.15 7.69
CA ASP A 119 -0.93 -10.76 6.43
C ASP A 119 -1.99 -10.14 5.52
N GLY A 120 -1.60 -9.06 4.84
CA GLY A 120 -2.37 -8.49 3.76
C GLY A 120 -2.25 -9.33 2.49
N GLU A 121 -3.02 -8.94 1.49
CA GLU A 121 -3.21 -9.79 0.31
C GLU A 121 -2.05 -9.70 -0.68
N THR A 122 -1.82 -10.84 -1.32
CA THR A 122 -0.90 -10.98 -2.43
C THR A 122 -1.58 -10.70 -3.77
N VAL A 123 -0.78 -10.42 -4.81
CA VAL A 123 -1.29 -10.26 -6.18
C VAL A 123 -2.05 -11.52 -6.64
N ALA A 124 -1.62 -12.71 -6.21
CA ALA A 124 -2.27 -13.98 -6.53
C ALA A 124 -3.68 -14.08 -5.95
N GLU A 125 -3.88 -13.64 -4.70
CA GLU A 125 -5.18 -13.66 -4.02
C GLU A 125 -6.15 -12.68 -4.68
N VAL A 126 -5.69 -11.45 -4.94
CA VAL A 126 -6.54 -10.45 -5.60
C VAL A 126 -6.92 -10.88 -7.03
N LEU A 127 -6.01 -11.53 -7.76
CA LEU A 127 -6.32 -12.09 -9.08
C LEU A 127 -7.33 -13.24 -9.02
N ASP A 128 -7.39 -14.00 -7.92
CA ASP A 128 -8.38 -15.07 -7.75
C ASP A 128 -9.80 -14.51 -7.64
N TYR A 129 -10.00 -13.35 -6.99
CA TYR A 129 -11.30 -12.66 -6.95
C TYR A 129 -11.84 -12.34 -8.34
N VAL A 130 -10.97 -11.89 -9.25
CA VAL A 130 -11.31 -11.61 -10.65
C VAL A 130 -11.21 -12.85 -11.55
N GLN A 131 -11.31 -14.05 -10.96
CA GLN A 131 -11.44 -15.35 -11.63
C GLN A 131 -10.22 -15.80 -12.44
N TYR A 132 -9.05 -15.23 -12.17
CA TYR A 132 -7.79 -15.79 -12.66
C TYR A 132 -7.34 -16.91 -11.74
N ASN A 133 -6.67 -17.92 -12.32
CA ASN A 133 -6.09 -18.99 -11.53
C ASN A 133 -4.56 -18.82 -11.48
N PRO A 134 -3.96 -18.42 -10.34
CA PRO A 134 -2.52 -18.17 -10.23
C PRO A 134 -1.67 -19.35 -10.67
N LYS A 135 -2.09 -20.59 -10.38
CA LYS A 135 -1.37 -21.81 -10.81
C LYS A 135 -1.40 -21.97 -12.33
N LYS A 136 -2.50 -21.66 -13.01
CA LYS A 136 -2.57 -21.67 -14.48
C LYS A 136 -1.72 -20.57 -15.09
N LEU A 137 -1.67 -19.39 -14.48
CA LEU A 137 -0.82 -18.29 -14.93
C LEU A 137 0.65 -18.67 -14.93
N VAL A 138 1.15 -19.22 -13.81
CA VAL A 138 2.53 -19.72 -13.69
C VAL A 138 2.85 -20.78 -14.74
N ARG A 139 1.99 -21.80 -14.91
CA ARG A 139 2.19 -22.88 -15.90
C ARG A 139 2.23 -22.36 -17.34
N THR A 140 1.42 -21.35 -17.64
CA THR A 140 1.39 -20.72 -18.97
C THR A 140 2.72 -20.03 -19.23
N LEU A 141 3.24 -19.29 -18.24
CA LEU A 141 4.51 -18.61 -18.34
C LEU A 141 5.69 -19.59 -18.48
N GLU A 142 5.70 -20.68 -17.70
CA GLU A 142 6.70 -21.75 -17.82
C GLU A 142 6.75 -22.34 -19.23
N THR A 143 5.58 -22.52 -19.86
CA THR A 143 5.47 -23.00 -21.23
C THR A 143 6.08 -22.00 -22.22
N TRP A 144 5.81 -20.70 -22.06
CA TRP A 144 6.37 -19.64 -22.91
C TRP A 144 7.87 -19.51 -22.75
N VAL A 145 8.39 -19.52 -21.52
CA VAL A 145 9.82 -19.47 -21.23
C VAL A 145 10.54 -20.68 -21.85
N THR A 146 10.00 -21.89 -21.68
CA THR A 146 10.56 -23.10 -22.27
C THR A 146 10.63 -23.02 -23.79
N LYS A 147 9.60 -22.47 -24.44
CA LYS A 147 9.57 -22.27 -25.89
C LYS A 147 10.63 -21.25 -26.34
N SER A 148 10.80 -20.15 -25.60
CA SER A 148 11.79 -19.12 -25.89
C SER A 148 13.23 -19.61 -25.75
N VAL A 149 13.51 -20.42 -24.72
CA VAL A 149 14.82 -21.09 -24.53
C VAL A 149 15.11 -22.03 -25.70
N LYS A 150 14.16 -22.90 -26.09
CA LYS A 150 14.32 -23.80 -27.24
C LYS A 150 14.55 -23.08 -28.56
N ALA A 151 13.95 -21.90 -28.72
CA ALA A 151 14.12 -21.05 -29.90
C ALA A 151 15.41 -20.20 -29.87
N GLY A 152 16.23 -20.30 -28.81
CA GLY A 152 17.46 -19.52 -28.66
C GLY A 152 17.25 -18.02 -28.47
N LYS A 153 16.05 -17.58 -28.06
CA LYS A 153 15.75 -16.15 -27.81
C LYS A 153 16.27 -15.66 -26.47
N ILE A 154 16.35 -16.56 -25.50
CA ILE A 154 16.89 -16.34 -24.16
C ILE A 154 17.69 -17.59 -23.76
N SER A 155 18.66 -17.40 -22.87
CA SER A 155 19.41 -18.46 -22.23
C SER A 155 18.57 -19.21 -21.18
N LEU A 156 19.06 -20.37 -20.76
CA LEU A 156 18.45 -21.13 -19.67
C LEU A 156 18.46 -20.36 -18.34
N GLU A 157 19.50 -19.56 -18.11
CA GLU A 157 19.69 -18.80 -16.88
C GLU A 157 18.71 -17.63 -16.80
N GLU A 158 18.60 -16.83 -17.88
CA GLU A 158 17.59 -15.78 -18.03
C GLU A 158 16.16 -16.34 -17.89
N GLY A 159 15.90 -17.53 -18.44
CA GLY A 159 14.60 -18.19 -18.30
C GLY A 159 14.25 -18.53 -16.85
N LYS A 160 15.23 -18.99 -16.06
CA LYS A 160 15.03 -19.29 -14.63
C LYS A 160 14.80 -18.00 -13.83
N GLU A 161 15.62 -16.99 -14.08
CA GLU A 161 15.50 -15.68 -13.43
C GLU A 161 14.13 -15.05 -13.70
N PHE A 162 13.68 -15.07 -14.96
CA PHE A 162 12.38 -14.54 -15.36
C PHE A 162 11.22 -15.22 -14.63
N LEU A 163 11.24 -16.55 -14.51
CA LEU A 163 10.22 -17.29 -13.76
C LEU A 163 10.27 -17.00 -12.26
N SER A 164 11.47 -16.83 -11.69
CA SER A 164 11.65 -16.45 -10.29
C SER A 164 11.04 -15.08 -10.02
N ASN A 165 11.38 -14.08 -10.84
CA ASN A 165 10.87 -12.71 -10.71
C ASN A 165 9.34 -12.67 -10.86
N TYR A 166 8.79 -13.41 -11.82
CA TYR A 166 7.34 -13.50 -11.99
C TYR A 166 6.65 -14.11 -10.77
N ARG A 167 7.18 -15.21 -10.23
CA ARG A 167 6.62 -15.85 -9.03
C ARG A 167 6.73 -14.93 -7.82
N SER A 168 7.85 -14.22 -7.66
CA SER A 168 8.05 -13.25 -6.58
C SER A 168 7.02 -12.13 -6.65
N GLY A 169 6.75 -11.58 -7.84
CA GLY A 169 5.72 -10.56 -8.01
C GLY A 169 4.29 -11.10 -7.81
N LEU A 170 4.00 -12.29 -8.35
CA LEU A 170 2.67 -12.89 -8.25
C LEU A 170 2.28 -13.26 -6.81
N TYR A 171 3.23 -13.78 -6.03
CA TYR A 171 2.99 -14.15 -4.63
C TYR A 171 3.49 -13.07 -3.65
N GLY A 172 3.88 -11.91 -4.17
CA GLY A 172 4.25 -10.74 -3.39
C GLY A 172 3.03 -9.94 -2.97
N TYR A 173 3.24 -9.05 -1.99
CA TYR A 173 2.24 -8.12 -1.49
C TYR A 173 1.80 -7.15 -2.60
N THR A 174 0.55 -6.68 -2.57
CA THR A 174 0.02 -5.82 -3.65
C THR A 174 0.62 -4.41 -3.67
N TYR A 175 1.21 -3.97 -2.58
CA TYR A 175 1.78 -2.62 -2.43
C TYR A 175 3.26 -2.56 -2.85
N LEU A 176 3.79 -1.34 -3.02
CA LEU A 176 5.13 -1.13 -3.58
C LEU A 176 6.25 -1.40 -2.57
N GLU A 177 7.45 -1.69 -3.08
CA GLU A 177 8.72 -1.81 -2.35
C GLU A 177 9.63 -0.57 -2.53
#